data_AF-A0A964BGV9-F1
#
_entry.id   AF-A0A964BGV9-F1
#
_cell.length_a   1.000
_cell.length_b   1.000
_cell.length_c   1.000
_cell.angle_alpha   90.00
_cell.angle_beta   90.00
_cell.angle_gamma   90.00
#
_symmetry.space_group_name_H-M   'P 1'
#
loop_
_entity.id
_entity.type
_entity.pdbx_description
1 polymer ?
#
loop_
_entity_poly.entity_id
_entity_poly.type
_entity_poly.pdbx_seq_one_letter_code
_entity_poly.pdbx_strand_id
1 'polypeptide(L)' 'MRRQKRRTVISHIHLAAIERQAELLRLDLSDAQRSLMPFEGHYNAISDFEKHLTVMLNLLNDRPAGYTVPHRAPMSGG' A
#
# COMPACT_ATOMS: atom_id res chain seq x y z
N MET A 1 -3.52 -37.46 4.00
CA MET A 1 -3.36 -35.98 3.98
C MET A 1 -3.24 -35.51 2.54
N ARG A 2 -4.11 -34.60 2.06
CA ARG A 2 -3.93 -33.97 0.74
C ARG A 2 -2.82 -32.92 0.86
N ARG A 3 -1.70 -33.17 0.20
CA ARG A 3 -0.58 -32.22 0.11
C ARG A 3 -1.04 -31.07 -0.79
N GLN A 4 -1.46 -29.93 -0.22
CA GLN A 4 -1.78 -28.74 -0.99
C GLN A 4 -0.50 -28.32 -1.76
N LYS A 5 -0.59 -28.22 -3.09
CA LYS A 5 0.49 -27.62 -3.89
C LYS A 5 0.65 -26.17 -3.44
N ARG A 6 1.87 -25.77 -3.07
CA ARG A 6 2.17 -24.36 -2.74
C ARG A 6 1.80 -23.51 -3.96
N ARG A 7 0.85 -22.60 -3.79
CA ARG A 7 0.55 -21.59 -4.80
C ARG A 7 1.69 -20.57 -4.78
N THR A 8 2.26 -20.29 -5.94
CA THR A 8 3.35 -19.31 -6.12
C THR A 8 2.83 -17.88 -6.19
N VAL A 9 1.52 -17.70 -6.40
CA VAL A 9 0.87 -16.40 -6.59
C VAL A 9 -0.36 -16.31 -5.67
N ILE A 10 -0.57 -15.12 -5.09
CA ILE A 10 -1.77 -14.80 -4.32
C ILE A 10 -3.00 -14.78 -5.22
N SER A 11 -4.18 -15.12 -4.69
CA SER A 11 -5.39 -15.02 -5.50
C SER A 11 -5.75 -13.55 -5.75
N HIS A 12 -6.30 -13.25 -6.93
CA HIS A 12 -6.76 -11.89 -7.24
C HIS A 12 -7.78 -11.34 -6.23
N ILE A 13 -8.62 -12.21 -5.66
CA ILE A 13 -9.61 -11.83 -4.64
C ILE A 13 -8.91 -11.35 -3.36
N HIS A 14 -7.88 -12.08 -2.90
CA HIS A 14 -7.11 -11.66 -1.73
C HIS A 14 -6.28 -10.42 -2.02
N LEU A 15 -5.70 -10.31 -3.22
CA LEU A 15 -4.94 -9.13 -3.63
C LEU A 15 -5.83 -7.88 -3.62
N ALA A 16 -7.02 -7.93 -4.22
CA ALA A 16 -7.96 -6.82 -4.23
C ALA A 16 -8.43 -6.43 -2.82
N ALA A 17 -8.63 -7.41 -1.93
CA ALA A 17 -8.98 -7.15 -0.53
C ALA A 17 -7.83 -6.44 0.21
N ILE A 18 -6.58 -6.87 -0.01
CA ILE A 18 -5.38 -6.25 0.57
C ILE A 18 -5.22 -4.81 0.06
N GLU A 19 -5.36 -4.58 -1.25
CA GLU A 19 -5.25 -3.25 -1.85
C GLU A 19 -6.30 -2.29 -1.26
N ARG A 20 -7.55 -2.73 -1.12
CA ARG A 20 -8.61 -1.94 -0.49
C ARG A 20 -8.28 -1.59 0.96
N GLN A 21 -7.82 -2.57 1.76
CA GLN A 21 -7.46 -2.31 3.15
C GLN A 21 -6.26 -1.37 3.27
N ALA A 22 -5.26 -1.51 2.39
CA ALA A 22 -4.11 -0.64 2.36
C ALA A 22 -4.48 0.80 1.99
N GLU A 23 -5.45 1.00 1.11
CA GLU A 23 -5.98 2.33 0.78
C GLU A 23 -6.67 2.99 1.99
N LEU A 24 -7.56 2.26 2.68
CA LEU A 24 -8.20 2.75 3.90
C LEU A 24 -7.18 3.10 4.98
N LEU A 25 -6.20 2.21 5.21
CA LEU A 25 -5.14 2.44 6.19
C LEU A 25 -4.31 3.69 5.87
N ARG A 26 -4.00 3.95 4.61
CA ARG A 26 -3.29 5.18 4.21
C ARG A 26 -4.08 6.44 4.53
N LEU A 27 -5.40 6.42 4.38
CA LEU A 27 -6.24 7.56 4.75
C LEU A 27 -6.18 7.84 6.25
N ASP A 28 -6.31 6.80 7.07
CA ASP A 28 -6.26 6.90 8.53
C ASP A 28 -4.88 7.36 9.03
N LEU A 29 -3.80 6.84 8.43
CA LEU A 29 -2.43 7.22 8.76
C LEU A 29 -2.11 8.67 8.37
N SER A 30 -2.64 9.14 7.24
CA SER A 30 -2.51 10.53 6.80
C SER A 30 -3.20 11.50 7.77
N ASP A 31 -4.37 11.12 8.28
CA ASP A 31 -5.09 11.91 9.28
C ASP A 31 -4.35 11.91 10.63
N ALA A 32 -3.88 10.75 11.08
CA ALA A 32 -3.07 10.62 12.27
C ALA A 32 -1.79 11.47 12.20
N GLN A 33 -1.07 11.46 11.06
CA GLN A 33 0.13 12.29 10.86
C GLN A 33 -0.16 13.79 11.04
N ARG A 34 -1.30 14.28 10.57
CA ARG A 34 -1.69 15.68 10.74
C ARG A 34 -1.97 16.01 12.21
N SER A 35 -2.61 15.10 12.93
CA SER A 35 -2.86 15.25 14.37
C SER A 35 -1.60 15.17 15.23
N LEU A 36 -0.54 14.51 14.73
CA LEU A 36 0.67 14.24 15.49
C LEU A 36 1.73 15.35 15.40
N MET A 37 1.59 16.36 14.54
CA MET A 37 2.53 17.49 14.54
C MET A 37 2.46 18.23 15.89
N PRO A 38 3.58 18.42 16.63
CA PRO A 38 4.99 18.35 16.21
C PRO A 38 5.80 17.12 16.71
N PHE A 39 5.17 15.99 17.06
CA PHE A 39 5.87 14.78 17.50
C PHE A 39 6.53 14.02 16.32
N GLU A 40 7.77 14.38 16.02
CA GLU A 40 8.56 13.83 14.90
C GLU A 40 8.69 12.29 14.91
N GLY A 41 8.78 11.66 16.09
CA GLY A 41 8.97 10.21 16.20
C GLY A 41 7.80 9.40 15.61
N HIS A 42 6.57 9.80 15.91
CA HIS A 42 5.38 9.14 15.35
C HIS A 42 5.21 9.44 13.87
N TYR A 43 5.50 10.68 13.46
CA TYR A 43 5.47 11.07 12.06
C TYR A 43 6.41 10.20 11.19
N ASN A 44 7.66 10.03 11.62
CA ASN A 44 8.66 9.23 10.92
C ASN A 44 8.26 7.76 10.84
N ALA A 45 7.77 7.19 11.94
CA ALA A 45 7.30 5.80 11.97
C ALA A 45 6.17 5.54 10.97
N ILE A 46 5.20 6.47 10.87
CA ILE A 46 4.12 6.37 9.89
C ILE A 46 4.67 6.50 8.47
N SER A 47 5.58 7.45 8.21
CA SER A 47 6.19 7.63 6.89
C SER A 47 6.95 6.39 6.41
N ASP A 48 7.71 5.75 7.29
CA ASP A 48 8.45 4.52 6.93
C ASP A 48 7.51 3.34 6.69
N PHE A 49 6.45 3.22 7.48
CA PHE A 49 5.41 2.21 7.25
C PHE A 49 4.75 2.38 5.87
N GLU A 50 4.41 3.60 5.46
CA GLU A 50 3.80 3.85 4.14
C GLU A 50 4.72 3.45 2.97
N LYS A 51 6.05 3.67 3.11
CA LYS A 51 7.05 3.22 2.13
C LYS A 51 7.06 1.69 2.03
N HIS A 52 7.10 0.99 3.17
CA HIS A 52 7.08 -0.47 3.20
C HIS A 52 5.79 -1.05 2.64
N LEU A 53 4.64 -0.44 2.94
CA LEU A 53 3.34 -0.83 2.41
C LEU A 53 3.32 -0.73 0.88
N THR A 54 3.90 0.34 0.33
CA THR A 54 4.00 0.54 -1.12
C THR A 54 4.88 -0.53 -1.79
N VAL A 55 6.05 -0.80 -1.22
CA VAL A 55 6.94 -1.87 -1.71
C VAL A 55 6.25 -3.23 -1.69
N MET A 56 5.55 -3.55 -0.59
CA MET A 56 4.81 -4.80 -0.46
C MET A 56 3.73 -4.92 -1.54
N LEU A 57 2.91 -3.89 -1.75
CA LEU A 57 1.85 -3.91 -2.77
C LEU A 57 2.42 -4.05 -4.18
N ASN A 58 3.57 -3.43 -4.47
CA ASN A 58 4.25 -3.60 -5.75
C ASN A 58 4.69 -5.05 -5.97
N LEU A 59 5.37 -5.65 -4.99
CA LEU A 59 5.81 -7.04 -5.07
C LEU A 59 4.64 -8.02 -5.21
N LEU A 60 3.53 -7.78 -4.51
CA LEU A 60 2.31 -8.60 -4.62
C LEU A 60 1.61 -8.48 -5.98
N ASN A 61 1.85 -7.38 -6.70
CA ASN A 61 1.33 -7.13 -8.04
C ASN A 61 2.35 -7.49 -9.16
N ASP A 62 3.43 -8.21 -8.83
CA ASP A 62 4.53 -8.51 -9.75
C ASP A 62 5.16 -7.25 -10.39
N ARG A 63 5.13 -6.12 -9.67
CA ARG A 63 5.77 -4.85 -10.07
C ARG A 63 7.13 -4.70 -9.38
N PRO A 64 8.09 -3.98 -9.98
CA PRO A 64 9.33 -3.61 -9.30
C PRO A 64 9.05 -2.89 -7.98
N ALA A 65 9.86 -3.14 -6.95
CA ALA A 65 9.68 -2.54 -5.62
C ALA A 65 9.58 -1.00 -5.65
N GLY A 66 10.36 -0.36 -6.52
CA GLY A 66 10.36 1.10 -6.73
C GLY A 66 9.33 1.60 -7.75
N TYR A 67 8.36 0.77 -8.17
CA TYR A 67 7.33 1.23 -9.09
C TYR A 67 6.45 2.28 -8.42
N THR A 68 6.47 3.50 -8.95
CA THR A 68 5.56 4.56 -8.56
C THR A 68 4.40 4.57 -9.54
N VAL A 69 3.17 4.47 -9.03
CA VAL A 69 1.97 4.62 -9.87
C VAL A 69 2.04 6.01 -10.51
N PRO A 70 2.01 6.11 -11.86
CA PRO A 70 2.00 7.42 -12.49
C PRO A 70 0.78 8.18 -11.97
N HIS A 71 1.01 9.39 -11.45
CA HIS A 71 -0.08 10.28 -11.07
C HIS A 71 -1.05 10.34 -12.26
N ARG A 72 -2.28 9.84 -12.08
CA ARG A 72 -3.34 10.14 -13.04
C ARG A 72 -3.48 11.65 -13.01
N ALA A 73 -2.96 12.32 -14.03
CA ALA A 73 -3.30 13.71 -14.25
C ALA A 73 -4.84 13.78 -14.23
N PRO A 74 -5.44 14.76 -13.52
CA PRO A 74 -6.86 15.01 -13.70
C PRO A 74 -7.06 15.17 -15.20
N MET A 75 -7.93 14.34 -15.79
CA MET A 75 -8.21 14.38 -17.22
C MET A 75 -8.48 15.83 -17.59
N SER A 76 -7.50 16.47 -18.22
CA SER A 76 -7.67 17.74 -18.90
C SER A 76 -8.45 17.41 -20.16
N GLY A 77 -9.77 17.39 -20.03
CA GLY A 77 -10.72 17.22 -21.11
C GLY A 77 -12.00 17.89 -20.65
N GLY A 78 -12.21 19.12 -21.13
CA GLY A 78 -13.31 20.00 -20.72
C GLY A 78 -14.65 19.72 -21.38
#